data_AF-A0A8S9ZEV4-F1
#
_entry.id   AF-A0A8S9ZEV4-F1
#
_cell.length_a   1.000
_cell.length_b   1.000
_cell.length_c   1.000
_cell.angle_alpha   90.00
_cell.angle_beta   90.00
_cell.angle_gamma   90.00
#
_symmetry.space_group_name_H-M   'P 1'
#
loop_
_entity.id
_entity.type
_entity.pdbx_description
1 polymer ?
#
loop_
_entity_poly.entity_id
_entity_poly.type
_entity_poly.pdbx_seq_one_letter_code
_entity_poly.pdbx_strand_id
1 'polypeptide(L)'
;MAGSFAVFEELGIKNTFDISASIFAPEYLQFLDINVLNFQIPDMTSAKPNDWNKENKIKENRFKEILKKHEIRNNETKKLFKNNSKDYFNKLFELRGIKKEKIPEIKNLFKNIKYHFLNQNIFGNFKEFPTNNKLIYIGGIIVENRGILLNKIKNEKKQQNCVVFVSFGTVNLTKGMVEDNVEGMLNLFKKFDQCIFKVRIEGKYLKYSKKNLKLLTNMLNNNIYYLAKENTKLFISHCGQNSINEVIFNLI
;
A
#
# COMPACT_ATOMS: atom_id res chain seq x y z
N MET A 1 -9.99 7.75 0.09
CA MET A 1 -10.20 8.54 -1.14
C MET A 1 -11.48 9.36 -1.09
N ALA A 2 -12.67 8.81 -0.83
CA ALA A 2 -13.93 9.59 -0.86
C ALA A 2 -14.02 10.79 0.12
N GLY A 3 -13.36 10.72 1.30
CA GLY A 3 -13.49 11.74 2.34
C GLY A 3 -12.84 13.09 2.03
N SER A 4 -11.73 13.12 1.27
CA SER A 4 -11.06 14.38 0.90
C SER A 4 -11.89 15.20 -0.08
N PHE A 5 -12.54 14.55 -1.04
CA PHE A 5 -13.42 15.21 -2.01
C PHE A 5 -14.60 15.92 -1.36
N ALA A 6 -15.21 15.32 -0.33
CA ALA A 6 -16.34 15.93 0.35
C ALA A 6 -15.97 17.22 1.08
N VAL A 7 -14.76 17.27 1.64
CA VAL A 7 -14.22 18.46 2.32
C VAL A 7 -13.88 19.56 1.32
N PHE A 8 -13.23 19.24 0.19
CA PHE A 8 -12.84 20.25 -0.79
C PHE A 8 -14.02 20.88 -1.54
N GLU A 9 -15.04 20.08 -1.84
CA GLU A 9 -16.30 20.54 -2.42
C GLU A 9 -17.04 21.49 -1.47
N GLU A 10 -17.05 21.19 -0.17
CA GLU A 10 -17.64 22.05 0.86
C GLU A 10 -16.90 23.38 1.03
N LEU A 11 -15.57 23.35 0.94
CA LEU A 11 -14.72 24.54 1.05
C LEU A 11 -14.69 25.39 -0.24
N GLY A 12 -15.44 25.02 -1.28
CA GLY A 12 -15.45 25.73 -2.56
C GLY A 12 -14.10 25.68 -3.31
N ILE A 13 -13.24 24.70 -2.99
CA ILE A 13 -11.90 24.56 -3.57
C ILE A 13 -12.03 23.90 -4.95
N LYS A 14 -12.21 24.75 -5.97
CA LYS A 14 -12.41 24.36 -7.39
C LYS A 14 -11.12 23.98 -8.13
N ASN A 15 -9.94 24.25 -7.56
CA ASN A 15 -8.62 23.89 -8.10
C ASN A 15 -8.04 22.71 -7.31
N THR A 16 -8.71 21.57 -7.43
CA THR A 16 -8.64 20.51 -6.44
C THR A 16 -7.36 19.70 -6.59
N PHE A 17 -6.51 19.79 -5.57
CA PHE A 17 -5.48 18.80 -5.29
C PHE A 17 -6.16 17.66 -4.52
N ASP A 18 -5.78 16.42 -4.78
CA ASP A 18 -6.23 15.28 -3.96
C ASP A 18 -5.02 14.46 -3.50
N ILE A 19 -5.18 13.67 -2.44
CA ILE A 19 -4.14 12.80 -1.92
C ILE A 19 -4.65 11.39 -1.67
N SER A 20 -3.89 10.39 -2.13
CA SER A 20 -4.10 9.00 -1.76
C SER A 20 -3.08 8.56 -0.70
N ALA A 21 -3.59 8.16 0.46
CA ALA A 21 -2.80 7.49 1.49
C ALA A 21 -2.60 5.98 1.21
N SER A 22 -3.47 5.38 0.39
CA SER A 22 -3.40 3.98 -0.03
C SER A 22 -2.71 3.84 -1.39
N ILE A 23 -2.39 2.60 -1.77
CA ILE A 23 -1.89 2.31 -3.11
C ILE A 23 -2.86 2.82 -4.17
N PHE A 24 -2.32 3.41 -5.23
CA PHE A 24 -3.11 3.86 -6.36
C PHE A 24 -3.35 2.69 -7.32
N ALA A 25 -4.48 2.03 -7.13
CA ALA A 25 -4.82 0.82 -7.87
C ALA A 25 -5.25 1.13 -9.33
N PRO A 26 -5.02 0.20 -10.28
CA PRO A 26 -5.32 0.41 -11.70
C PRO A 26 -6.76 0.86 -12.01
N GLU A 27 -7.74 0.40 -11.25
CA GLU A 27 -9.16 0.72 -11.47
C GLU A 27 -9.50 2.20 -11.27
N TYR A 28 -8.64 2.98 -10.60
CA TYR A 28 -8.84 4.42 -10.45
C TYR A 28 -8.44 5.21 -11.71
N LEU A 29 -7.68 4.61 -12.62
CA LEU A 29 -7.27 5.23 -13.88
C LEU A 29 -8.46 5.64 -14.75
N GLN A 30 -9.57 4.88 -14.68
CA GLN A 30 -10.81 5.19 -15.41
C GLN A 30 -11.38 6.57 -15.04
N PHE A 31 -11.05 7.09 -13.85
CA PHE A 31 -11.51 8.40 -13.38
C PHE A 31 -10.60 9.54 -13.80
N LEU A 32 -9.42 9.23 -14.37
CA LEU A 32 -8.52 10.16 -15.03
C LEU A 32 -8.67 10.13 -16.56
N ASP A 33 -9.78 9.57 -17.06
CA ASP A 33 -10.02 9.29 -18.48
C ASP A 33 -8.95 8.38 -19.12
N ILE A 34 -8.30 7.54 -18.30
CA ILE A 34 -7.37 6.50 -18.78
C ILE A 34 -8.08 5.15 -18.80
N ASN A 35 -8.15 4.52 -19.98
CA ASN A 35 -8.69 3.17 -20.10
C ASN A 35 -7.64 2.13 -19.67
N VAL A 36 -7.80 1.59 -18.45
CA VAL A 36 -6.92 0.55 -17.89
C VAL A 36 -6.84 -0.71 -18.77
N LEU A 37 -7.87 -0.99 -19.58
CA LEU A 37 -7.91 -2.15 -20.48
C LEU A 37 -6.87 -2.07 -21.61
N ASN A 38 -6.23 -0.92 -21.80
CA ASN A 38 -5.16 -0.73 -22.77
C ASN A 38 -3.77 -1.14 -22.24
N PHE A 39 -3.67 -1.56 -20.98
CA PHE A 39 -2.39 -1.84 -20.30
C PHE A 39 -2.33 -3.28 -19.79
N GLN A 40 -1.15 -3.91 -19.86
CA GLN A 40 -0.91 -5.25 -19.31
C GLN A 40 -0.43 -5.15 -17.86
N ILE A 41 -1.22 -4.48 -17.02
CA ILE A 41 -0.96 -4.42 -15.58
C ILE A 41 -1.87 -5.40 -14.85
N PRO A 42 -1.35 -6.25 -13.96
CA PRO A 42 -2.21 -7.11 -13.16
C PRO A 42 -2.98 -6.28 -12.14
N ASP A 43 -4.19 -6.72 -11.81
CA ASP A 43 -4.94 -6.18 -10.67
C ASP A 43 -4.31 -6.68 -9.36
N MET A 44 -4.31 -5.84 -8.32
CA MET A 44 -3.68 -6.12 -7.03
C MET A 44 -4.23 -7.37 -6.33
N THR A 45 -5.47 -7.76 -6.63
CA THR A 45 -6.13 -8.92 -5.99
C THR A 45 -6.05 -10.20 -6.80
N SER A 46 -5.63 -10.13 -8.05
CA SER A 46 -5.60 -11.27 -8.97
C SER A 46 -4.23 -11.54 -9.58
N ALA A 47 -3.21 -10.75 -9.22
CA ALA A 47 -1.83 -10.95 -9.62
C ALA A 47 -1.32 -12.36 -9.25
N LYS A 48 -0.62 -12.99 -10.19
CA LYS A 48 0.03 -14.30 -10.06
C LYS A 48 1.54 -14.14 -10.30
N PRO A 49 2.36 -15.09 -9.81
CA PRO A 49 3.79 -15.09 -10.11
C PRO A 49 4.06 -14.97 -11.61
N ASN A 50 5.03 -14.14 -11.98
CA ASN A 50 5.45 -13.84 -13.36
C ASN A 50 4.53 -12.94 -14.19
N ASP A 51 3.40 -12.44 -13.67
CA ASP A 51 2.57 -11.47 -14.40
C ASP A 51 3.33 -10.15 -14.72
N TRP A 52 4.46 -9.90 -14.05
CA TRP A 52 5.30 -8.71 -14.23
C TRP A 52 6.59 -8.97 -15.04
N ASN A 53 6.83 -10.20 -15.52
CA ASN A 53 8.07 -10.54 -16.23
C ASN A 53 8.05 -10.04 -17.68
N LYS A 54 9.07 -9.24 -18.06
CA LYS A 54 9.21 -8.61 -19.39
C LYS A 54 9.39 -9.62 -20.53
N GLU A 55 10.02 -10.76 -20.26
CA GLU A 55 10.36 -11.76 -21.29
C GLU A 55 9.20 -12.71 -21.57
N ASN A 56 8.37 -12.93 -20.56
CA ASN A 56 7.11 -13.65 -20.70
C ASN A 56 6.01 -12.63 -20.96
N LYS A 57 5.79 -12.28 -22.23
CA LYS A 57 4.48 -11.74 -22.64
C LYS A 57 3.43 -12.61 -21.97
N ILE A 58 2.57 -11.99 -21.18
CA ILE A 58 1.51 -12.70 -20.49
C ILE A 58 0.81 -13.57 -21.53
N LYS A 59 0.74 -14.90 -21.30
CA LYS A 59 0.06 -15.81 -22.24
C LYS A 59 -1.29 -15.22 -22.60
N GLU A 60 -1.68 -15.25 -23.87
CA GLU A 60 -2.88 -14.57 -24.37
C GLU A 60 -4.13 -14.83 -23.50
N ASN A 61 -4.29 -16.06 -23.02
CA ASN A 61 -5.36 -16.46 -22.11
C ASN A 61 -5.29 -15.77 -20.74
N ARG A 62 -4.09 -15.62 -20.17
CA ARG A 62 -3.87 -14.90 -18.90
C ARG A 62 -4.13 -13.40 -19.07
N PHE A 63 -3.78 -12.82 -20.21
CA PHE A 63 -4.07 -11.42 -20.48
C PHE A 63 -5.57 -11.17 -20.61
N LYS A 64 -6.30 -12.03 -21.33
CA LYS A 64 -7.77 -12.00 -21.39
C LYS A 64 -8.40 -12.11 -19.99
N GLU A 65 -7.86 -12.95 -19.11
CA GLU A 65 -8.30 -13.06 -17.71
C GLU A 65 -8.12 -11.73 -16.96
N ILE A 66 -6.95 -11.09 -17.09
CA ILE A 66 -6.64 -9.79 -16.46
C ILE A 66 -7.60 -8.70 -16.96
N LEU A 67 -7.82 -8.60 -18.27
CA LEU A 67 -8.75 -7.61 -18.84
C LEU A 67 -10.17 -7.77 -18.29
N LYS A 68 -10.67 -9.02 -18.22
CA LYS A 68 -11.98 -9.30 -17.63
C LYS A 68 -12.06 -8.89 -16.16
N LYS A 69 -10.98 -9.08 -15.40
CA LYS A 69 -10.90 -8.66 -13.98
C LYS A 69 -10.92 -7.14 -13.85
N HIS A 70 -10.18 -6.42 -14.70
CA HIS A 70 -10.22 -4.96 -14.75
C HIS A 70 -11.62 -4.44 -15.06
N GLU A 71 -12.31 -5.02 -16.03
CA GLU A 71 -13.69 -4.63 -16.36
C GLU A 71 -14.63 -4.79 -15.17
N ILE A 72 -14.56 -5.94 -14.47
CA ILE A 72 -15.36 -6.20 -13.27
C ILE A 72 -15.03 -5.17 -12.18
N ARG A 73 -13.74 -4.97 -11.86
CA ARG A 73 -13.30 -4.01 -10.84
C ARG A 73 -13.69 -2.59 -11.16
N ASN A 74 -13.58 -2.19 -12.43
CA ASN A 74 -13.99 -0.85 -12.83
C ASN A 74 -15.47 -0.61 -12.56
N ASN A 75 -16.31 -1.60 -12.90
CA ASN A 75 -17.75 -1.55 -12.66
C ASN A 75 -18.08 -1.55 -11.16
N GLU A 76 -17.41 -2.38 -10.36
CA GLU A 76 -17.56 -2.42 -8.90
C GLU A 76 -17.18 -1.08 -8.26
N THR A 77 -16.01 -0.54 -8.59
CA THR A 77 -15.52 0.74 -8.04
C THR A 77 -16.41 1.91 -8.45
N LYS A 78 -16.92 1.92 -9.69
CA LYS A 78 -17.90 2.91 -10.14
C LYS A 78 -19.20 2.85 -9.33
N LYS A 79 -19.73 1.64 -9.07
CA LYS A 79 -20.91 1.45 -8.21
C LYS A 79 -20.63 1.88 -6.78
N LEU A 80 -19.49 1.50 -6.23
CA LEU A 80 -19.05 1.89 -4.89
C LEU A 80 -18.97 3.41 -4.76
N PHE A 81 -18.36 4.10 -5.72
CA PHE A 81 -18.23 5.56 -5.70
C PHE A 81 -19.60 6.24 -5.81
N LYS A 82 -20.50 5.70 -6.62
CA LYS A 82 -21.88 6.21 -6.72
C LYS A 82 -22.61 6.06 -5.38
N ASN A 83 -22.56 4.87 -4.77
CA ASN A 83 -23.25 4.60 -3.51
C ASN A 83 -22.63 5.37 -2.33
N ASN A 84 -21.31 5.27 -2.16
CA ASN A 84 -20.59 5.94 -1.09
C ASN A 84 -20.68 7.47 -1.18
N SER A 85 -20.73 8.04 -2.39
CA SER A 85 -20.94 9.48 -2.54
C SER A 85 -22.21 9.92 -1.83
N LYS A 86 -23.31 9.22 -2.05
CA LYS A 86 -24.59 9.52 -1.42
C LYS A 86 -24.47 9.44 0.10
N ASP A 87 -23.91 8.36 0.62
CA ASP A 87 -23.85 8.13 2.07
C ASP A 87 -22.91 9.11 2.79
N TYR A 88 -21.70 9.37 2.25
CA TYR A 88 -20.75 10.31 2.84
C TYR A 88 -21.26 11.75 2.79
N PHE A 89 -21.78 12.19 1.64
CA PHE A 89 -22.27 13.54 1.50
C PHE A 89 -23.53 13.76 2.33
N ASN A 90 -24.49 12.83 2.32
CA ASN A 90 -25.68 12.92 3.17
C ASN A 90 -25.29 13.04 4.64
N LYS A 91 -24.41 12.15 5.14
CA LYS A 91 -23.97 12.21 6.53
C LYS A 91 -23.29 13.54 6.88
N LEU A 92 -22.43 14.07 6.01
CA LEU A 92 -21.71 15.31 6.27
C LEU A 92 -22.62 16.54 6.23
N PHE A 93 -23.56 16.61 5.27
CA PHE A 93 -24.48 17.72 5.12
C PHE A 93 -25.63 17.70 6.13
N GLU A 94 -26.18 16.52 6.45
CA GLU A 94 -27.18 16.34 7.52
C GLU A 94 -26.62 16.81 8.87
N LEU A 95 -25.37 16.42 9.21
CA LEU A 95 -24.71 16.84 10.44
C LEU A 95 -24.53 18.37 10.56
N ARG A 96 -24.56 19.10 9.44
CA ARG A 96 -24.37 20.55 9.41
C ARG A 96 -25.65 21.34 9.15
N GLY A 97 -26.78 20.67 8.94
CA GLY A 97 -28.05 21.33 8.59
C GLY A 97 -28.01 22.04 7.23
N ILE A 98 -27.05 21.71 6.36
CA ILE A 98 -26.87 22.35 5.06
C ILE A 98 -27.71 21.61 4.02
N LYS A 99 -28.71 22.29 3.44
CA LYS A 99 -29.43 21.79 2.26
C LYS A 99 -28.71 22.22 0.99
N LYS A 100 -27.97 21.31 0.36
CA LYS A 100 -27.36 21.54 -0.96
C LYS A 100 -28.30 20.96 -2.04
N GLU A 101 -28.63 21.74 -3.07
CA GLU A 101 -29.59 21.33 -4.12
C GLU A 101 -29.06 20.22 -5.04
N LYS A 102 -27.74 20.10 -5.20
CA LYS A 102 -27.12 19.04 -6.01
C LYS A 102 -25.72 18.69 -5.53
N ILE A 103 -25.54 17.46 -5.08
CA ILE A 103 -24.25 16.90 -4.70
C ILE A 103 -23.59 16.33 -5.96
N PRO A 104 -22.37 16.76 -6.35
CA PRO A 104 -21.66 16.16 -7.46
C PRO A 104 -21.25 14.72 -7.14
N GLU A 105 -21.37 13.82 -8.12
CA GLU A 105 -20.86 12.45 -7.96
C GLU A 105 -19.33 12.48 -7.74
N ILE A 106 -18.81 11.64 -6.83
CA ILE A 106 -17.36 11.55 -6.56
C ILE A 106 -16.56 11.31 -7.84
N LYS A 107 -17.12 10.56 -8.80
CA LYS A 107 -16.51 10.37 -10.12
C LYS A 107 -16.21 11.70 -10.83
N ASN A 108 -17.15 12.65 -10.80
CA ASN A 108 -16.98 13.95 -11.46
C ASN A 108 -15.95 14.80 -10.72
N LEU A 109 -15.93 14.73 -9.38
CA LEU A 109 -14.91 15.38 -8.57
C LEU A 109 -13.52 14.84 -8.90
N PHE A 110 -13.39 13.52 -9.04
CA PHE A 110 -12.12 12.87 -9.38
C PHE A 110 -11.61 13.28 -10.77
N LYS A 111 -12.50 13.34 -11.76
CA LYS A 111 -12.16 13.78 -13.13
C LYS A 111 -11.61 15.22 -13.17
N ASN A 112 -12.13 16.08 -12.30
CA ASN A 112 -11.76 17.50 -12.23
C ASN A 112 -10.48 17.78 -11.42
N ILE A 113 -9.85 16.75 -10.84
CA ILE A 113 -8.56 16.91 -10.16
C ILE A 113 -7.52 17.45 -11.15
N LYS A 114 -6.79 18.48 -10.72
CA LYS A 114 -5.62 19.00 -11.43
C LYS A 114 -4.36 18.22 -11.10
N TYR A 115 -4.17 17.91 -9.83
CA TYR A 115 -3.04 17.13 -9.33
C TYR A 115 -3.50 16.18 -8.22
N HIS A 116 -3.18 14.91 -8.37
CA HIS A 116 -3.45 13.82 -7.44
C HIS A 116 -2.11 13.34 -6.88
N PHE A 117 -1.84 13.70 -5.64
CA PHE A 117 -0.64 13.33 -4.93
C PHE A 117 -0.77 11.89 -4.39
N LEU A 118 0.21 11.07 -4.71
CA LEU A 118 0.25 9.67 -4.33
C LEU A 118 1.32 9.48 -3.25
N ASN A 119 0.94 8.95 -2.08
CA ASN A 119 1.90 8.44 -1.10
C ASN A 119 2.46 7.08 -1.58
N GLN A 120 3.06 7.08 -2.76
CA GLN A 120 3.59 5.94 -3.47
C GLN A 120 4.90 6.37 -4.12
N ASN A 121 5.93 5.54 -3.95
CA ASN A 121 7.15 5.69 -4.71
C ASN A 121 6.92 5.19 -6.14
N ILE A 122 7.41 5.93 -7.14
CA ILE A 122 7.25 5.58 -8.56
C ILE A 122 7.85 4.20 -8.91
N PHE A 123 8.90 3.77 -8.21
CA PHE A 123 9.51 2.45 -8.39
C PHE A 123 8.64 1.30 -7.88
N GLY A 124 7.59 1.59 -7.09
CA GLY A 124 6.59 0.62 -6.68
C GLY A 124 5.51 0.36 -7.74
N ASN A 125 5.51 1.10 -8.85
CA ASN A 125 4.54 0.90 -9.92
C ASN A 125 4.86 -0.32 -10.77
N PHE A 126 3.82 -0.94 -11.33
CA PHE A 126 4.00 -1.87 -12.45
C PHE A 126 4.64 -1.15 -13.64
N LYS A 127 5.46 -1.86 -14.40
CA LYS A 127 6.20 -1.30 -15.53
C LYS A 127 5.30 -0.63 -16.57
N GLU A 128 4.14 -1.23 -16.85
CA GLU A 128 3.16 -0.70 -17.82
C GLU A 128 2.11 0.21 -17.17
N PHE A 129 2.31 0.59 -15.90
CA PHE A 129 1.42 1.54 -15.25
C PHE A 129 1.54 2.89 -15.98
N PRO A 130 0.43 3.47 -16.46
CA PRO A 130 0.49 4.67 -17.28
C PRO A 130 1.01 5.88 -16.50
N THR A 131 1.81 6.69 -17.18
CA THR A 131 2.18 8.03 -16.72
C THR A 131 1.06 9.02 -17.04
N ASN A 132 0.74 9.90 -16.11
CA ASN A 132 -0.23 10.97 -16.29
C ASN A 132 0.25 12.23 -15.57
N ASN A 133 0.15 13.40 -16.20
CA ASN A 133 0.61 14.67 -15.63
C ASN A 133 -0.20 15.14 -14.40
N LYS A 134 -1.40 14.60 -14.20
CA LYS A 134 -2.19 14.78 -12.98
C LYS A 134 -1.66 13.94 -11.83
N LEU A 135 -0.89 12.87 -12.05
CA LEU A 135 -0.39 12.01 -10.97
C LEU A 135 0.97 12.49 -10.48
N ILE A 136 1.06 12.86 -9.21
CA ILE A 136 2.30 13.34 -8.59
C ILE A 136 2.71 12.38 -7.48
N TYR A 137 3.82 11.66 -7.68
CA TYR A 137 4.32 10.68 -6.71
C TYR A 137 5.16 11.37 -5.63
N ILE A 138 4.66 11.38 -4.41
CA ILE A 138 5.30 11.99 -3.22
C ILE A 138 5.58 10.96 -2.13
N GLY A 139 5.66 9.67 -2.50
CA GLY A 139 5.83 8.58 -1.55
C GLY A 139 6.93 8.81 -0.51
N GLY A 140 6.80 8.17 0.64
CA GLY A 140 7.79 8.28 1.70
C GLY A 140 7.50 9.37 2.73
N ILE A 141 6.27 9.90 2.78
CA ILE A 141 5.84 10.87 3.81
C ILE A 141 6.19 10.37 5.23
N ILE A 142 5.96 9.07 5.49
CA ILE A 142 6.27 8.44 6.79
C ILE A 142 7.78 8.23 7.00
N VAL A 143 8.51 8.02 5.89
CA VAL A 143 9.97 7.80 5.90
C VAL A 143 10.67 9.09 6.28
N GLU A 144 10.24 10.21 5.68
CA GLU A 144 10.88 11.51 5.83
C GLU A 144 10.58 12.19 7.16
N ASN A 145 9.38 12.00 7.73
CA ASN A 145 9.05 12.50 9.08
C ASN A 145 10.00 12.01 10.18
N ARG A 146 10.85 11.04 9.90
CA ARG A 146 11.84 10.47 10.83
C ARG A 146 13.27 10.86 10.50
N GLY A 147 13.45 11.74 9.50
CA GLY A 147 14.73 12.20 9.01
C GLY A 147 15.58 11.06 8.47
N ILE A 148 14.99 10.00 7.93
CA ILE A 148 15.76 8.81 7.49
C ILE A 148 16.40 9.04 6.12
N LEU A 149 15.81 9.87 5.26
CA LEU A 149 16.45 10.29 4.01
C LEU A 149 17.47 11.41 4.28
N LEU A 150 17.15 12.34 5.19
CA LEU A 150 18.04 13.47 5.56
C LEU A 150 19.25 13.04 6.38
N ASN A 151 19.02 12.23 7.41
CA ASN A 151 20.07 11.56 8.13
C ASN A 151 20.38 10.30 7.34
N LYS A 152 21.26 10.38 6.33
CA LYS A 152 22.00 9.19 5.85
C LYS A 152 22.51 8.49 7.10
N ILE A 153 21.79 7.48 7.58
CA ILE A 153 22.10 6.80 8.83
C ILE A 153 23.50 6.25 8.59
N LYS A 154 24.47 6.89 9.25
CA LYS A 154 25.89 6.61 9.08
C LYS A 154 26.06 5.11 9.24
N ASN A 155 26.80 4.53 8.30
CA ASN A 155 27.20 3.13 8.27
C ASN A 155 27.95 2.77 9.57
N GLU A 156 27.24 2.55 10.66
CA GLU A 156 27.78 1.83 11.80
C GLU A 156 27.99 0.39 11.34
N LYS A 157 29.19 -0.15 11.61
CA LYS A 157 29.63 -1.48 11.16
C LYS A 157 28.54 -2.50 11.46
N LYS A 158 27.87 -2.95 10.40
CA LYS A 158 26.82 -3.96 10.41
C LYS A 158 27.42 -5.28 10.90
N GLN A 159 27.27 -5.55 12.20
CA GLN A 159 27.92 -6.67 12.89
C GLN A 159 27.25 -8.04 12.62
N GLN A 160 26.05 -8.05 12.02
CA GLN A 160 25.29 -9.26 11.72
C GLN A 160 25.22 -9.51 10.20
N ASN A 161 25.61 -10.72 9.79
CA ASN A 161 25.72 -11.09 8.37
C ASN A 161 24.36 -11.28 7.68
N CYS A 162 23.30 -11.60 8.41
CA CYS A 162 21.95 -11.75 7.87
C CYS A 162 20.87 -11.42 8.92
N VAL A 163 20.07 -10.37 8.67
CA VAL A 163 18.88 -10.05 9.45
C VAL A 163 17.65 -10.15 8.55
N VAL A 164 16.63 -10.88 9.02
CA VAL A 164 15.32 -10.98 8.38
C VAL A 164 14.31 -10.28 9.28
N PHE A 165 13.68 -9.23 8.79
CA PHE A 165 12.61 -8.56 9.52
C PHE A 165 11.25 -9.09 9.04
N VAL A 166 10.32 -9.31 9.96
CA VAL A 166 8.98 -9.82 9.66
C VAL A 166 7.93 -8.95 10.33
N SER A 167 7.04 -8.35 9.55
CA SER A 167 5.92 -7.57 10.07
C SER A 167 4.73 -7.52 9.11
N PHE A 168 3.56 -7.88 9.63
CA PHE A 168 2.28 -7.83 8.93
C PHE A 168 1.47 -6.56 9.22
N GLY A 169 2.15 -5.49 9.68
CA GLY A 169 1.53 -4.19 9.94
C GLY A 169 0.83 -4.10 11.30
N THR A 170 -0.04 -3.09 11.45
CA THR A 170 -0.76 -2.77 12.70
C THR A 170 -2.16 -3.38 12.75
N VAL A 171 -2.81 -3.52 11.60
CA VAL A 171 -4.19 -4.04 11.51
C VAL A 171 -4.24 -5.56 11.68
N ASN A 172 -3.23 -6.25 11.13
CA ASN A 172 -3.14 -7.71 11.11
C ASN A 172 -1.81 -8.19 11.72
N LEU A 173 -1.53 -7.87 13.00
CA LEU A 173 -0.31 -8.35 13.68
C LEU A 173 -0.16 -9.87 13.54
N THR A 174 -1.16 -10.62 13.99
CA THR A 174 -1.47 -12.00 13.57
C THR A 174 -2.98 -12.20 13.35
N LYS A 175 -3.76 -11.12 13.46
CA LYS A 175 -5.22 -11.14 13.33
C LYS A 175 -5.60 -11.64 11.92
N GLY A 176 -6.27 -12.78 11.86
CA GLY A 176 -6.64 -13.47 10.61
C GLY A 176 -5.75 -14.66 10.23
N MET A 177 -4.63 -14.89 10.94
CA MET A 177 -3.85 -16.12 10.80
C MET A 177 -4.36 -17.18 11.78
N VAL A 178 -4.50 -18.42 11.32
CA VAL A 178 -4.74 -19.59 12.20
C VAL A 178 -3.51 -19.78 13.10
N GLU A 179 -3.71 -20.09 14.38
CA GLU A 179 -2.62 -20.18 15.36
C GLU A 179 -1.54 -21.18 14.92
N ASP A 180 -1.94 -22.33 14.39
CA ASP A 180 -1.04 -23.35 13.83
C ASP A 180 -0.13 -22.81 12.73
N ASN A 181 -0.62 -21.88 11.90
CA ASN A 181 0.18 -21.27 10.85
C ASN A 181 1.23 -20.32 11.43
N VAL A 182 0.88 -19.58 12.49
CA VAL A 182 1.82 -18.70 13.19
C VAL A 182 2.91 -19.55 13.85
N GLU A 183 2.53 -20.60 14.57
CA GLU A 183 3.48 -21.50 15.23
C GLU A 183 4.37 -22.24 14.22
N GLY A 184 3.79 -22.75 13.13
CA GLY A 184 4.51 -23.38 12.03
C GLY A 184 5.55 -22.44 11.41
N MET A 185 5.18 -21.17 11.16
CA MET A 185 6.10 -20.15 10.67
C MET A 185 7.25 -19.90 11.65
N LEU A 186 6.97 -19.70 12.94
CA LEU A 186 8.01 -19.48 13.96
C LEU A 186 8.94 -20.69 14.09
N ASN A 187 8.39 -21.90 14.01
CA ASN A 187 9.17 -23.14 14.06
C ASN A 187 10.03 -23.34 12.82
N LEU A 188 9.56 -22.89 11.64
CA LEU A 188 10.36 -22.87 10.42
C LEU A 188 11.54 -21.89 10.56
N PHE A 189 11.31 -20.67 11.05
CA PHE A 189 12.38 -19.67 11.22
C PHE A 189 13.50 -20.15 12.15
N LYS A 190 13.16 -20.89 13.21
CA LYS A 190 14.16 -21.48 14.13
C LYS A 190 15.16 -22.40 13.43
N LYS A 191 14.82 -22.98 12.26
CA LYS A 191 15.71 -23.89 11.52
C LYS A 191 16.83 -23.17 10.75
N PHE A 192 16.80 -21.84 10.67
CA PHE A 192 17.75 -21.04 9.91
C PHE A 192 18.69 -20.26 10.86
N ASP A 193 19.70 -20.93 11.40
CA ASP A 193 20.64 -20.34 12.37
C ASP A 193 21.60 -19.30 11.76
N GLN A 194 21.73 -19.26 10.43
CA GLN A 194 22.57 -18.30 9.72
C GLN A 194 22.00 -16.87 9.69
N CYS A 195 20.72 -16.70 10.02
CA CYS A 195 20.03 -15.42 10.01
C CYS A 195 19.34 -15.15 11.35
N ILE A 196 19.29 -13.88 11.75
CA ILE A 196 18.49 -13.46 12.90
C ILE A 196 17.13 -12.99 12.37
N PHE A 197 16.08 -13.69 12.76
CA PHE A 197 14.70 -13.32 12.50
C PHE A 197 14.21 -12.38 13.58
N LYS A 198 13.76 -11.20 13.18
CA LYS A 198 13.09 -10.23 14.05
C LYS A 198 11.63 -10.15 13.65
N VAL A 199 10.76 -10.75 14.45
CA VAL A 199 9.34 -10.92 14.11
C VAL A 199 8.49 -10.06 15.01
N ARG A 200 7.77 -9.11 14.42
CA ARG A 200 6.74 -8.35 15.13
C ARG A 200 5.48 -9.19 15.24
N ILE A 201 5.04 -9.47 16.47
CA ILE A 201 4.00 -10.46 16.76
C ILE A 201 3.22 -10.12 18.03
N GLU A 202 2.05 -10.72 18.21
CA GLU A 202 1.27 -10.63 19.45
C GLU A 202 2.01 -11.23 20.66
N GLY A 203 1.79 -10.64 21.84
CA GLY A 203 2.50 -10.99 23.06
C GLY A 203 2.39 -12.45 23.48
N LYS A 204 1.28 -13.13 23.16
CA LYS A 204 1.07 -14.55 23.48
C LYS A 204 2.12 -15.49 22.86
N TYR A 205 2.79 -15.06 21.79
CA TYR A 205 3.82 -15.84 21.10
C TYR A 205 5.24 -15.59 21.62
N LEU A 206 5.45 -14.65 22.56
CA LEU A 206 6.80 -14.33 23.06
C LEU A 206 7.54 -15.55 23.63
N LYS A 207 6.81 -16.55 24.15
CA LYS A 207 7.34 -17.84 24.63
C LYS A 207 8.15 -18.62 23.57
N TYR A 208 7.95 -18.35 22.28
CA TYR A 208 8.66 -19.02 21.19
C TYR A 208 10.03 -18.39 20.86
N SER A 209 10.41 -17.29 21.52
CA SER A 209 11.67 -16.57 21.28
C SER A 209 12.91 -17.45 21.52
N LYS A 210 13.93 -17.33 20.67
CA LYS A 210 15.20 -18.08 20.72
C LYS A 210 16.37 -17.22 20.21
N LYS A 211 17.60 -17.76 20.25
CA LYS A 211 18.83 -17.06 19.82
C LYS A 211 18.73 -16.44 18.42
N ASN A 212 18.25 -17.20 17.43
CA ASN A 212 18.04 -16.75 16.05
C ASN A 212 16.63 -16.19 15.78
N LEU A 213 15.73 -16.18 16.76
CA LEU A 213 14.35 -15.73 16.63
C LEU A 213 13.99 -14.74 17.74
N LYS A 214 14.07 -13.44 17.43
CA LYS A 214 13.75 -12.35 18.34
C LYS A 214 12.32 -11.86 18.08
N LEU A 215 11.44 -12.06 19.05
CA LEU A 215 10.04 -11.68 18.95
C LEU A 215 9.81 -10.29 19.57
N LEU A 216 9.06 -9.44 18.88
CA LEU A 216 8.87 -8.04 19.21
C LEU A 216 7.38 -7.72 19.34
N THR A 217 6.95 -7.16 20.47
CA THR A 217 5.56 -6.72 20.69
C THR A 217 5.34 -5.23 20.43
N ASN A 218 6.41 -4.43 20.56
CA ASN A 218 6.26 -2.98 20.58
C ASN A 218 5.86 -2.41 19.21
N MET A 219 4.72 -1.72 19.21
CA MET A 219 4.22 -0.93 18.07
C MET A 219 4.99 0.38 17.84
N LEU A 220 5.80 0.80 18.82
CA LEU A 220 6.50 2.10 18.83
C LEU A 220 7.69 2.16 17.85
N ASN A 221 8.33 1.03 17.58
CA ASN A 221 9.44 0.95 16.63
C ASN A 221 8.91 0.53 15.26
N ASN A 222 8.55 1.50 14.40
CA ASN A 222 8.11 1.20 13.02
C ASN A 222 9.21 0.45 12.25
N ASN A 223 8.78 -0.33 11.27
CA ASN A 223 9.61 -1.18 10.41
C ASN A 223 10.88 -0.48 9.92
N ILE A 224 10.77 0.81 9.62
CA ILE A 224 11.85 1.64 9.12
C ILE A 224 13.13 1.62 9.98
N TYR A 225 13.02 1.51 11.31
CA TYR A 225 14.20 1.41 12.18
C TYR A 225 14.99 0.12 11.88
N TYR A 226 14.28 -1.00 11.79
CA TYR A 226 14.87 -2.31 11.54
C TYR A 226 15.39 -2.43 10.10
N LEU A 227 14.62 -1.91 9.14
CA LEU A 227 14.99 -1.89 7.73
C LEU A 227 16.26 -1.05 7.50
N ALA A 228 16.36 0.14 8.11
CA ALA A 228 17.48 1.05 7.90
C ALA A 228 18.75 0.64 8.67
N LYS A 229 18.64 0.28 9.95
CA LYS A 229 19.81 0.15 10.85
C LYS A 229 20.47 -1.22 10.86
N GLU A 230 19.74 -2.29 10.59
CA GLU A 230 20.19 -3.62 11.04
C GLU A 230 20.75 -4.53 9.95
N ASN A 231 21.16 -3.99 8.81
CA ASN A 231 21.58 -4.82 7.65
C ASN A 231 20.50 -5.82 7.23
N THR A 232 19.23 -5.40 7.28
CA THR A 232 18.13 -6.27 6.90
C THR A 232 18.31 -6.70 5.45
N LYS A 233 18.37 -8.02 5.21
CA LYS A 233 18.52 -8.63 3.88
C LYS A 233 17.18 -9.01 3.26
N LEU A 234 16.19 -9.27 4.11
CA LEU A 234 14.86 -9.67 3.69
C LEU A 234 13.83 -9.06 4.64
N PHE A 235 12.76 -8.52 4.05
CA PHE A 235 11.58 -8.10 4.77
C PHE A 235 10.38 -8.95 4.34
N ILE A 236 9.81 -9.69 5.30
CA ILE A 236 8.57 -10.45 5.11
C ILE A 236 7.41 -9.58 5.61
N SER A 237 6.50 -9.22 4.72
CA SER A 237 5.38 -8.33 5.05
C SER A 237 4.07 -8.72 4.40
N HIS A 238 2.98 -8.15 4.90
CA HIS A 238 1.65 -8.20 4.26
C HIS A 238 1.51 -7.25 3.05
N CYS A 239 2.60 -6.59 2.65
CA CYS A 239 2.64 -5.68 1.50
C CYS A 239 1.74 -4.44 1.61
N GLY A 240 1.53 -3.92 2.82
CA GLY A 240 0.87 -2.62 3.00
C GLY A 240 1.66 -1.48 2.34
N GLN A 241 0.96 -0.47 1.83
CA GLN A 241 1.56 0.63 1.06
C GLN A 241 2.75 1.30 1.76
N ASN A 242 2.63 1.58 3.06
CA ASN A 242 3.71 2.19 3.83
C ASN A 242 4.91 1.25 3.99
N SER A 243 4.67 -0.05 4.20
CA SER A 243 5.73 -1.07 4.24
C SER A 243 6.50 -1.14 2.92
N ILE A 244 5.81 -1.08 1.78
CA ILE A 244 6.43 -1.07 0.45
C ILE A 244 7.29 0.19 0.27
N ASN A 245 6.76 1.37 0.61
CA ASN A 245 7.53 2.61 0.56
C ASN A 245 8.79 2.51 1.44
N GLU A 246 8.66 2.05 2.70
CA GLU A 246 9.79 1.88 3.61
C GLU A 246 10.89 0.97 3.03
N VAL A 247 10.53 -0.11 2.33
CA VAL A 247 11.50 -0.99 1.64
C VAL A 247 12.19 -0.26 0.50
N ILE A 248 11.42 0.37 -0.40
CA ILE A 248 11.98 1.02 -1.59
C ILE A 248 12.98 2.11 -1.18
N PHE A 249 12.73 2.82 -0.10
CA PHE A 249 13.64 3.87 0.38
C PHE A 249 14.88 3.35 1.15
N ASN A 250 14.92 2.08 1.58
CA ASN A 250 16.00 1.56 2.44
C ASN A 250 16.78 0.37 1.85
N LEU A 251 16.18 -0.40 0.95
CA LEU A 251 16.72 -1.67 0.44
C LEU A 251 16.94 -1.69 -1.07
N ILE A 252 16.41 -0.71 -1.81
CA ILE A 252 16.59 -0.52 -3.25
C ILE A 252 17.34 0.79 -3.47
#